data_AF-A0A3D0NME0-F1
#
_entry.id   AF-A0A3D0NME0-F1
#
_cell.length_a   1.000
_cell.length_b   1.000
_cell.length_c   1.000
_cell.angle_alpha   90.00
_cell.angle_beta   90.00
_cell.angle_gamma   90.00
#
_symmetry.space_group_name_H-M   'P 1'
#
loop_
_entity.id
_entity.type
_entity.pdbx_description
1 polymer ?
#
loop_
_entity_poly.entity_id
_entity_poly.type
_entity_poly.pdbx_seq_one_letter_code
_entity_poly.pdbx_strand_id
1 'polypeptide(L)'
;GKTTTLRILAGESQPYAGTVVRNGEVGYLPQDPREGDLDVLARDRVLSARGLDTLLADLEKQQVLMSEVVDAAEQDKAIRRYGNLEERFAALGGYA
;
A
#
# COMPACT_ATOMS: atom_id res chain seq x y z
N GLY A 1 2.97 -29.11 2.82
CA GLY A 1 4.19 -28.53 2.23
C GLY A 1 4.03 -27.06 1.87
N LYS A 2 3.15 -26.74 0.90
CA LYS A 2 2.99 -25.39 0.33
C LYS A 2 2.82 -24.27 1.37
N THR A 3 1.83 -24.39 2.26
CA THR A 3 1.54 -23.35 3.27
C THR A 3 2.74 -23.07 4.17
N THR A 4 3.44 -24.10 4.63
CA THR A 4 4.65 -23.95 5.46
C THR A 4 5.76 -23.22 4.70
N THR A 5 5.99 -23.58 3.44
CA THR A 5 6.99 -22.92 2.59
C THR A 5 6.63 -21.46 2.34
N LEU A 6 5.37 -21.17 2.00
CA LEU A 6 4.88 -19.81 1.77
C LEU A 6 4.99 -18.93 3.03
N ARG A 7 4.66 -19.47 4.22
CA ARG A 7 4.83 -18.76 5.49
C ARG A 7 6.30 -18.45 5.81
N ILE A 8 7.21 -19.38 5.54
CA ILE A 8 8.66 -19.19 5.70
C ILE A 8 9.20 -18.14 4.70
N LEU A 9 8.66 -18.07 3.48
CA LEU A 9 9.00 -17.03 2.52
C LEU A 9 8.39 -15.67 2.88
N ALA A 10 7.22 -15.67 3.50
CA ALA A 10 6.51 -14.47 3.96
C ALA A 10 7.05 -13.88 5.27
N GLY A 11 7.66 -14.68 6.15
CA GLY A 11 8.24 -14.19 7.43
C GLY A 11 7.47 -14.60 8.66
N GLU A 12 6.37 -15.31 8.47
CA GLU A 12 5.50 -15.78 9.55
C GLU A 12 6.02 -17.04 10.25
N SER A 13 7.13 -17.62 9.78
CA SER A 13 7.76 -18.79 10.40
C SER A 13 9.25 -18.88 10.01
N GLN A 14 10.04 -19.54 10.86
CA GLN A 14 11.46 -19.77 10.61
C GLN A 14 11.69 -21.07 9.82
N PRO A 15 12.70 -21.12 8.94
CA PRO A 15 13.11 -22.37 8.31
C PRO A 15 13.68 -23.32 9.35
N TYR A 16 13.40 -24.62 9.19
CA TYR A 16 13.97 -25.67 10.05
C TYR A 16 15.50 -25.75 9.93
N ALA A 17 16.03 -25.48 8.73
CA ALA A 17 17.46 -25.34 8.45
C ALA A 17 17.67 -24.47 7.20
N GLY A 18 18.85 -23.86 7.07
CA GLY A 18 19.21 -22.97 5.97
C GLY A 18 18.86 -21.50 6.20
N THR A 19 19.08 -20.65 5.19
CA THR A 19 18.87 -19.20 5.28
C THR A 19 17.94 -18.73 4.17
N VAL A 20 17.01 -17.84 4.50
CA VAL A 20 16.11 -17.19 3.55
C VAL A 20 16.50 -15.71 3.48
N VAL A 21 16.88 -15.24 2.30
CA VAL A 21 17.17 -13.83 2.01
C VAL A 21 16.04 -13.28 1.15
N ARG A 22 15.56 -12.07 1.48
CA ARG A 22 14.47 -11.40 0.77
C ARG A 22 14.96 -10.05 0.29
N ASN A 23 14.76 -9.76 -0.99
CA ASN A 23 15.08 -8.49 -1.59
C ASN A 23 13.77 -7.85 -2.06
N GLY A 24 13.44 -6.68 -1.53
CA GLY A 24 12.16 -5.99 -1.80
C GLY A 24 11.04 -6.40 -0.84
N GLU A 25 9.83 -5.90 -1.11
CA GLU A 25 8.64 -6.11 -0.28
C GLU A 25 7.89 -7.39 -0.69
N VAL A 26 7.47 -8.19 0.29
CA VAL A 26 6.78 -9.47 0.07
C VAL A 26 5.38 -9.41 0.67
N GLY A 27 4.35 -9.40 -0.17
CA GLY A 27 2.95 -9.56 0.25
C GLY A 27 2.53 -11.02 0.29
N TYR A 28 1.92 -11.46 1.38
CA TYR A 28 1.42 -12.83 1.55
C TYR A 28 -0.07 -12.81 1.94
N LEU A 29 -0.88 -13.56 1.19
CA LEU A 29 -2.29 -13.76 1.47
C LEU A 29 -2.49 -15.18 2.05
N PRO A 30 -2.76 -15.33 3.35
CA PRO A 30 -2.97 -16.64 3.95
C PRO A 30 -4.23 -17.30 3.40
N GLN A 31 -4.20 -18.63 3.32
CA GLN A 31 -5.32 -19.47 2.85
C GLN A 31 -6.58 -19.33 3.71
N ASP A 32 -6.43 -18.91 4.97
CA ASP A 32 -7.54 -18.63 5.88
C ASP A 32 -7.24 -17.34 6.65
N PRO A 33 -7.91 -16.22 6.34
CA PRO A 33 -7.65 -14.91 6.92
C PRO A 33 -8.27 -14.80 8.32
N ARG A 34 -8.00 -15.76 9.20
CA ARG A 34 -8.36 -15.63 10.61
C ARG A 34 -7.37 -14.63 11.21
N GLU A 35 -7.89 -13.49 11.67
CA GLU A 35 -7.23 -12.38 12.41
C GLU A 35 -7.13 -11.02 11.71
N GLY A 36 -7.71 -10.85 10.52
CA GLY A 36 -7.93 -9.50 9.98
C GLY A 36 -9.41 -9.16 10.06
N ASP A 37 -9.76 -8.08 10.74
CA ASP A 37 -11.10 -7.49 10.81
C ASP A 37 -11.86 -7.64 9.48
N LEU A 38 -12.98 -8.37 9.53
CA LEU A 38 -13.78 -8.76 8.36
C LEU A 38 -14.59 -7.59 7.80
N ASP A 39 -14.64 -6.47 8.54
CA ASP A 39 -15.29 -5.23 8.11
C ASP A 39 -14.45 -4.45 7.10
N VAL A 40 -13.16 -4.80 6.93
CA VAL A 40 -12.29 -4.21 5.92
C VAL A 40 -12.47 -4.97 4.60
N LEU A 41 -12.97 -4.28 3.57
CA LEU A 41 -13.20 -4.88 2.26
C LEU A 41 -11.90 -5.50 1.73
N ALA A 42 -12.01 -6.64 1.04
CA ALA A 42 -10.84 -7.34 0.48
C ALA A 42 -9.97 -6.43 -0.42
N ARG A 43 -10.59 -5.44 -1.08
CA ARG A 43 -9.89 -4.41 -1.86
C ARG A 43 -8.99 -3.53 -0.99
N ASP A 44 -9.48 -3.11 0.17
CA ASP A 44 -8.78 -2.19 1.07
C ASP A 44 -7.55 -2.90 1.65
N ARG A 45 -7.66 -4.20 1.96
CA ARG A 45 -6.52 -5.02 2.42
C ARG A 45 -5.43 -5.22 1.36
N VAL A 46 -5.80 -5.38 0.08
CA VAL A 46 -4.83 -5.48 -1.04
C VAL A 46 -4.17 -4.13 -1.32
N LEU A 47 -4.92 -3.03 -1.21
CA LEU A 47 -4.39 -1.68 -1.33
C LEU A 47 -3.42 -1.35 -0.18
N SER A 48 -3.77 -1.67 1.07
CA SER A 48 -2.91 -1.49 2.25
C SER A 48 -1.60 -2.28 2.17
N ALA A 49 -1.62 -3.50 1.63
CA ALA A 49 -0.40 -4.29 1.42
C ALA A 49 0.58 -3.67 0.41
N ARG A 50 0.16 -2.65 -0.35
CA ARG A 50 0.98 -1.88 -1.29
C ARG A 50 1.13 -0.40 -0.89
N GLY A 51 0.65 -0.02 0.29
CA GLY A 51 0.59 1.37 0.75
C GLY A 51 -0.30 2.28 -0.08
N LEU A 52 -1.19 1.73 -0.92
CA LEU A 52 -2.07 2.50 -1.82
C LEU A 52 -3.19 3.20 -1.07
N ASP A 53 -3.61 2.69 0.09
CA ASP A 53 -4.59 3.30 0.99
C ASP A 53 -4.12 4.66 1.52
N THR A 54 -2.88 4.73 2.00
CA THR A 54 -2.28 5.98 2.48
C THR A 54 -2.11 6.99 1.36
N LEU A 55 -1.72 6.53 0.16
CA LEU A 55 -1.61 7.39 -1.02
C LEU A 55 -2.96 7.95 -1.46
N LEU A 56 -4.02 7.15 -1.38
CA LEU A 56 -5.38 7.59 -1.72
C LEU A 56 -5.89 8.63 -0.73
N ALA A 57 -5.67 8.42 0.57
CA ALA A 57 -5.99 9.41 1.60
C ALA A 57 -5.19 10.71 1.44
N ASP A 58 -3.91 10.63 1.08
CA ASP A 58 -3.07 11.80 0.80
C ASP A 58 -3.53 12.56 -0.46
N LEU A 59 -3.97 11.85 -1.51
CA LEU A 59 -4.55 12.44 -2.71
C LEU A 59 -5.83 13.22 -2.41
N GLU A 60 -6.76 12.62 -1.66
CA GLU A 60 -8.00 13.30 -1.24
C GLU A 60 -7.70 14.56 -0.42
N LYS A 61 -6.78 14.45 0.54
CA LYS A 61 -6.35 15.59 1.35
C LYS A 61 -5.72 16.70 0.50
N GLN A 62 -4.92 16.34 -0.52
CA GLN A 62 -4.36 17.32 -1.43
C GLN A 62 -5.44 17.98 -2.32
N GLN A 63 -6.45 17.24 -2.79
CA GLN A 63 -7.56 17.83 -3.55
C GLN A 63 -8.33 18.86 -2.72
N VAL A 64 -8.61 18.56 -1.45
CA VAL A 64 -9.24 19.52 -0.54
C VAL A 64 -8.37 20.76 -0.38
N LEU A 65 -7.07 20.59 -0.12
CA LEU A 65 -6.14 21.72 0.02
C LEU A 65 -6.10 22.59 -1.26
N MET A 66 -6.06 21.97 -2.44
CA MET A 66 -6.07 22.69 -3.72
C MET A 66 -7.35 23.51 -3.92
N SER A 67 -8.48 23.09 -3.33
CA SER A 67 -9.76 23.80 -3.39
C SER A 67 -9.87 24.97 -2.40
N GLU A 68 -9.14 24.91 -1.28
CA GLU A 68 -9.20 25.90 -0.21
C GLU A 68 -8.12 27.00 -0.33
N VAL A 69 -7.01 26.70 -0.98
CA VAL A 69 -5.88 27.64 -1.11
C VAL A 69 -6.21 28.76 -2.09
N VAL A 70 -6.10 29.99 -1.59
CA VAL A 70 -6.35 31.23 -2.36
C VAL A 70 -5.05 31.90 -2.81
N ASP A 71 -3.92 31.55 -2.19
CA ASP A 71 -2.60 32.07 -2.53
C ASP A 71 -1.99 31.31 -3.71
N ALA A 72 -1.54 32.03 -4.74
CA ALA A 72 -1.03 31.43 -5.97
C ALA A 72 0.24 30.59 -5.76
N ALA A 73 1.13 30.99 -4.85
CA ALA A 73 2.38 30.25 -4.63
C ALA A 73 2.14 28.94 -3.86
N GLU A 74 1.20 28.96 -2.90
CA GLU A 74 0.76 27.74 -2.21
C GLU A 74 -0.08 26.84 -3.12
N GLN A 75 -0.87 27.40 -4.04
CA GLN A 75 -1.63 26.64 -5.03
C GLN A 75 -0.69 25.87 -5.98
N ASP A 76 0.36 26.52 -6.48
CA ASP A 76 1.38 25.88 -7.32
C ASP A 76 2.13 24.75 -6.60
N LYS A 77 2.35 24.89 -5.29
CA LYS A 77 2.97 23.81 -4.48
C LYS A 77 2.01 22.64 -4.29
N ALA A 78 0.73 22.92 -4.04
CA ALA A 78 -0.30 21.89 -3.88
C ALA A 78 -0.49 21.08 -5.18
N ILE A 79 -0.54 21.76 -6.34
CA ILE A 79 -0.62 21.12 -7.67
C ILE A 79 0.58 20.19 -7.90
N ARG A 80 1.81 20.67 -7.64
CA ARG A 80 3.01 19.84 -7.79
C ARG A 80 2.99 18.63 -6.86
N ARG A 81 2.54 18.79 -5.62
CA ARG A 81 2.47 17.69 -4.66
C ARG A 81 1.42 16.66 -5.06
N TYR A 82 0.27 17.09 -5.55
CA TYR A 82 -0.76 16.21 -6.09
C TYR A 82 -0.23 15.37 -7.27
N GLY A 83 0.44 15.99 -8.25
CA GLY A 83 1.01 15.26 -9.39
C GLY A 83 2.03 14.18 -8.99
N ASN A 84 2.89 14.46 -8.00
CA ASN A 84 3.84 13.46 -7.49
C ASN A 84 3.13 12.28 -6.79
N LEU A 85 2.03 12.55 -6.06
CA LEU A 85 1.25 11.49 -5.42
C LEU A 85 0.50 10.65 -6.44
N GLU A 86 -0.05 11.27 -7.48
CA GLU A 86 -0.77 10.59 -8.57
C GLU A 86 0.18 9.65 -9.34
N GLU A 87 1.37 10.14 -9.72
CA GLU A 87 2.39 9.33 -10.41
C GLU A 87 2.80 8.11 -9.58
N ARG A 88 2.98 8.30 -8.27
CA ARG A 88 3.32 7.22 -7.34
C ARG A 88 2.17 6.22 -7.15
N PHE A 89 0.93 6.70 -7.10
CA PHE A 89 -0.27 5.86 -7.03
C PHE A 89 -0.43 5.02 -8.31
N ALA A 90 -0.22 5.63 -9.48
CA ALA A 90 -0.23 4.94 -10.77
C ALA A 90 0.86 3.86 -10.85
N ALA A 91 2.10 4.19 -10.46
CA ALA A 91 3.24 3.27 -10.49
C ALA A 91 3.05 2.02 -9.61
N LEU A 92 2.25 2.13 -8.54
CA LEU A 92 1.92 1.02 -7.64
C LEU A 92 0.66 0.24 -8.07
N GLY A 93 0.07 0.59 -9.21
CA GLY A 93 -1.06 -0.10 -9.81
C GLY A 93 -2.41 0.33 -9.26
N GLY A 94 -2.55 1.57 -8.77
CA GLY A 94 -3.80 2.08 -8.21
C GLY A 94 -4.98 2.20 -9.19
N TYR A 95 -4.74 2.01 -10.49
CA TYR A 95 -5.76 2.03 -11.55
C TYR A 95 -5.98 0.65 -12.22
N ALA A 96 -5.34 -0.41 -11.74
CA ALA A 96 -5.35 -1.75 -12.36
C ALA A 96 -6.37 -2.71 -11.71
#